data_AF-A0A0K0D9V3-F1
#
_entry.id   AF-A0A0K0D9V3-F1
#
_cell.length_a   1.000
_cell.length_b   1.000
_cell.length_c   1.000
_cell.angle_alpha   90.00
_cell.angle_beta   90.00
_cell.angle_gamma   90.00
#
_symmetry.space_group_name_H-M   'P 1'
#
loop_
_entity.id
_entity.type
_entity.pdbx_description
1 polymer ?
#
loop_
_entity_poly.entity_id
_entity_poly.type
_entity_poly.pdbx_seq_one_letter_code
_entity_poly.pdbx_strand_id
1 'polypeptide(L)'
;GECANKFCVWSSQRIRAVQTAASLQECSTHIEYWKVLDDIDVVSGICEGLTYDDFQTRYPKQFAERENDKYHFRYPSGESYEDLVSRLEPVIMELERQSNILVISHQVCSYLFTRCPVSTE
;
A
#
# COMPACT_ATOMS: atom_id res chain seq x y z
N GLY A 1 17.47 14.95 -27.74
CA GLY A 1 16.32 14.11 -28.08
C GLY A 1 15.35 14.22 -26.94
N GLU A 2 14.29 14.99 -27.14
CA GLU A 2 13.25 15.25 -26.13
C GLU A 2 12.35 14.02 -25.96
N CYS A 3 12.33 13.45 -24.77
CA CYS A 3 11.21 12.66 -24.27
C CYS A 3 11.32 12.48 -22.75
N ALA A 4 11.50 13.55 -21.99
CA ALA A 4 11.22 13.48 -20.56
C ALA A 4 9.72 13.73 -20.39
N ASN A 5 8.91 12.68 -20.44
CA ASN A 5 7.54 12.76 -19.94
C ASN A 5 7.65 13.29 -18.50
N LYS A 6 7.13 14.49 -18.25
CA LYS A 6 7.20 15.16 -16.95
C LYS A 6 6.17 14.53 -16.02
N PHE A 7 6.49 13.38 -15.44
CA PHE A 7 5.65 12.75 -14.41
C PHE A 7 6.29 12.86 -13.03
N CYS A 8 5.45 12.93 -12.00
CA CYS A 8 5.86 12.83 -10.60
C CYS A 8 5.81 11.36 -10.18
N VAL A 9 6.74 10.93 -9.32
CA VAL A 9 6.74 9.58 -8.75
C VAL A 9 6.39 9.68 -7.27
N TRP A 10 5.37 8.96 -6.85
CA TRP A 10 5.05 8.78 -5.43
C TRP A 10 5.38 7.34 -5.03
N SER A 11 6.28 7.18 -4.09
CA SER A 11 6.76 5.87 -3.63
C SER A 11 6.44 5.64 -2.17
N SER A 12 6.17 4.38 -1.81
CA SER A 12 6.26 3.95 -0.40
C SER A 12 7.69 4.11 0.14
N GLN A 13 7.85 4.09 1.46
CA GLN A 13 9.15 4.19 2.15
C GLN A 13 9.86 2.83 2.31
N ARG A 14 9.22 1.72 1.90
CA ARG A 14 9.82 0.39 1.96
C ARG A 14 10.98 0.26 0.96
N ILE A 15 12.05 -0.42 1.36
CA ILE A 15 13.32 -0.55 0.62
C ILE A 15 13.11 -0.91 -0.87
N ARG A 16 12.26 -1.90 -1.16
CA ARG A 16 12.00 -2.35 -2.55
C ARG A 16 11.37 -1.27 -3.43
N ALA A 17 10.43 -0.51 -2.88
CA ALA A 17 9.78 0.59 -3.59
C ALA A 17 10.76 1.76 -3.80
N VAL A 18 11.52 2.11 -2.77
CA VAL A 18 12.55 3.16 -2.84
C VAL A 18 13.60 2.84 -3.90
N GLN A 19 14.07 1.58 -3.98
CA GLN A 19 15.01 1.15 -5.02
C GLN A 19 14.43 1.29 -6.43
N THR A 20 13.15 0.99 -6.60
CA THR A 20 12.45 1.12 -7.89
C THR A 20 12.29 2.60 -8.25
N ALA A 21 11.89 3.45 -7.31
CA ALA A 21 11.76 4.89 -7.50
C ALA A 21 13.10 5.53 -7.87
N ALA A 22 14.19 5.17 -7.19
CA ALA A 22 15.53 5.64 -7.48
C ALA A 22 15.97 5.32 -8.92
N SER A 23 15.54 4.19 -9.48
CA SER A 23 15.83 3.80 -10.87
C SER A 23 15.14 4.70 -11.91
N LEU A 24 14.14 5.50 -11.50
CA LEU A 24 13.37 6.38 -12.38
C LEU A 24 13.75 7.86 -12.23
N GLN A 25 14.75 8.17 -11.40
CA GLN A 25 15.12 9.54 -11.06
C GLN A 25 15.46 10.40 -12.28
N GLU A 26 16.17 9.84 -13.28
CA GLU A 26 16.53 10.56 -14.52
C GLU A 26 15.34 10.82 -15.45
N CYS A 27 14.25 10.06 -15.29
CA CYS A 27 13.05 10.15 -16.14
C CYS A 27 11.89 10.89 -15.46
N SER A 28 11.98 11.15 -14.16
CA SER A 28 10.93 11.80 -13.35
C SER A 28 11.21 13.28 -13.11
N THR A 29 10.15 14.07 -12.91
CA THR A 29 10.31 15.49 -12.51
C THR A 29 10.61 15.62 -11.02
N HIS A 30 9.96 14.80 -10.21
CA HIS A 30 10.09 14.78 -8.77
C HIS A 30 9.76 13.38 -8.22
N ILE A 31 10.37 13.00 -7.11
CA ILE A 31 10.08 11.76 -6.38
C ILE A 31 9.72 12.13 -4.94
N GLU A 32 8.55 11.70 -4.51
CA GLU A 32 8.04 11.87 -3.15
C GLU A 32 7.89 10.53 -2.45
N TYR A 33 8.19 10.49 -1.16
CA TYR A 33 8.14 9.27 -0.35
C TYR A 33 7.04 9.36 0.70
N TRP A 34 5.95 8.64 0.46
CA TRP A 34 4.73 8.68 1.26
C TRP A 34 4.64 7.44 2.11
N LYS A 35 4.74 7.59 3.44
CA LYS A 35 4.54 6.46 4.39
C LYS A 35 3.16 5.84 4.22
N VAL A 36 2.16 6.62 3.82
CA VAL A 36 0.80 6.17 3.53
C VAL A 36 0.67 5.29 2.27
N LEU A 37 1.75 5.11 1.51
CA LEU A 37 1.81 4.11 0.43
C LEU A 37 2.50 2.81 0.87
N ASP A 38 2.98 2.74 2.11
CA ASP A 38 3.48 1.49 2.67
C ASP A 38 2.37 0.45 2.67
N ASP A 39 2.76 -0.81 2.46
CA ASP A 39 1.85 -1.96 2.53
C ASP A 39 1.13 -1.97 3.88
N ILE A 40 0.05 -2.75 3.97
CA ILE A 40 -0.66 -2.93 5.23
C ILE A 40 0.36 -3.19 6.35
N ASP A 41 0.35 -2.33 7.38
CA ASP A 41 1.24 -2.45 8.52
C ASP A 41 0.77 -3.64 9.33
N VAL A 42 1.16 -4.83 8.89
CA VAL A 42 1.26 -5.97 9.79
C VAL A 42 2.43 -5.60 10.69
N VAL A 43 2.17 -5.06 11.89
CA VAL A 43 3.25 -4.97 12.86
C VAL A 43 3.78 -6.38 13.01
N SER A 44 5.02 -6.48 12.58
CA SER A 44 5.95 -7.56 12.65
C SER A 44 6.26 -7.95 14.10
N GLY A 45 5.22 -8.31 14.84
CA GLY A 45 5.35 -8.97 16.12
C GLY A 45 5.09 -10.44 15.91
N ILE A 46 3.92 -10.86 16.35
CA ILE A 46 3.49 -12.26 16.42
C ILE A 46 3.54 -12.98 15.06
N CYS A 47 3.39 -12.23 13.95
CA CYS A 47 3.29 -12.77 12.59
C CYS A 47 4.49 -12.41 11.69
N GLU A 48 5.54 -11.77 12.21
CA GLU A 48 6.75 -11.49 11.41
C GLU A 48 7.43 -12.78 10.97
N GLY A 49 7.59 -12.97 9.66
CA GLY A 49 8.29 -14.13 9.11
C GLY A 49 7.54 -15.46 9.26
N LEU A 50 6.31 -15.45 9.77
CA LEU A 50 5.48 -16.66 9.77
C LEU A 50 4.97 -16.93 8.36
N THR A 51 5.09 -18.18 7.94
CA THR A 51 4.34 -18.64 6.77
C THR A 51 2.85 -18.72 7.10
N TYR A 52 2.02 -18.82 6.07
CA TYR A 52 0.58 -18.98 6.26
C TYR A 52 0.26 -20.25 7.10
N ASP A 53 1.01 -21.33 6.87
CA ASP A 53 0.87 -22.59 7.59
C ASP A 53 1.26 -22.46 9.07
N ASP A 54 2.34 -21.72 9.36
CA ASP A 54 2.74 -21.42 10.74
C ASP A 54 1.69 -20.57 11.46
N PHE A 55 1.12 -19.58 10.77
CA PHE A 55 0.06 -18.74 11.31
C PHE A 55 -1.20 -19.54 11.63
N GLN A 56 -1.63 -20.43 10.73
CA GLN A 56 -2.77 -21.31 10.96
C GLN A 56 -2.53 -22.26 12.15
N THR A 57 -1.33 -22.82 12.26
CA THR A 57 -0.97 -23.77 13.33
C THR A 57 -0.86 -23.07 14.69
N ARG A 58 -0.25 -21.89 14.73
CA ARG A 58 0.05 -21.17 15.98
C ARG A 58 -1.12 -20.32 16.46
N TYR A 59 -1.97 -19.83 15.55
CA TYR A 59 -3.08 -18.92 15.83
C TYR A 59 -4.37 -19.34 15.11
N PRO A 60 -4.89 -20.56 15.36
CA PRO A 60 -6.05 -21.09 14.63
C PRO A 60 -7.34 -20.30 14.84
N LYS A 61 -7.51 -19.65 16.01
CA LYS A 61 -8.67 -18.79 16.28
C LYS A 61 -8.64 -17.52 15.45
N GLN A 62 -7.50 -16.83 15.46
CA GLN A 62 -7.29 -15.60 14.67
C GLN A 62 -7.39 -15.89 13.17
N PHE A 63 -6.90 -17.07 12.74
CA PHE A 63 -7.07 -17.52 11.37
C PHE A 63 -8.55 -17.67 10.99
N ALA A 64 -9.36 -18.31 11.83
CA ALA A 64 -10.79 -18.45 11.59
C ALA A 64 -11.52 -17.10 11.60
N GLU A 65 -11.16 -16.18 12.51
CA GLU A 65 -11.70 -14.82 12.55
C GLU A 65 -11.37 -14.04 11.27
N ARG A 66 -10.12 -14.15 10.78
CA ARG A 66 -9.68 -13.55 9.52
C ARG A 66 -10.41 -14.13 8.31
N GLU A 67 -10.67 -15.43 8.28
CA GLU A 67 -11.43 -16.04 7.17
C GLU A 67 -12.92 -15.64 7.20
N ASN A 68 -13.48 -15.42 8.40
CA ASN A 68 -14.86 -14.97 8.55
C ASN A 68 -15.05 -13.51 8.11
N ASP A 69 -14.13 -12.62 8.50
CA ASP A 69 -14.18 -11.20 8.11
C ASP A 69 -12.77 -10.63 7.87
N LYS A 70 -12.23 -10.89 6.69
CA LYS A 70 -10.90 -10.44 6.31
C LYS A 70 -10.76 -8.92 6.27
N TYR A 71 -11.86 -8.19 5.98
CA TYR A 71 -11.81 -6.75 5.78
C TYR A 71 -11.66 -6.01 7.12
N HIS A 72 -12.47 -6.39 8.12
CA HIS A 72 -12.42 -5.78 9.45
C HIS A 72 -11.42 -6.46 10.40
N PHE A 73 -10.90 -7.64 10.05
CA PHE A 73 -9.88 -8.30 10.86
C PHE A 73 -8.63 -7.42 11.00
N ARG A 74 -8.34 -7.03 12.23
CA ARG A 74 -7.15 -6.26 12.60
C ARG A 74 -6.10 -7.19 13.17
N TYR A 75 -4.91 -7.18 12.57
CA TYR A 75 -3.77 -7.91 13.13
C TYR A 75 -3.41 -7.35 14.51
N PRO A 76 -3.00 -8.18 15.48
CA PRO A 76 -2.56 -7.69 16.79
C PRO A 76 -1.41 -6.67 16.63
N SER A 77 -1.64 -5.45 17.12
CA SER A 77 -0.76 -4.29 16.95
C SER A 77 -0.56 -3.81 15.50
N GLY A 78 -1.29 -4.31 14.51
CA GLY A 78 -1.22 -3.91 13.11
C GLY A 78 -2.48 -3.22 12.59
N GLU A 79 -2.57 -3.09 11.26
CA GLU A 79 -3.70 -2.51 10.53
C GLU A 79 -4.70 -3.58 10.04
N SER A 80 -5.96 -3.18 9.89
CA SER A 80 -6.97 -3.90 9.08
C SER A 80 -6.99 -3.36 7.64
N TYR A 81 -7.75 -3.99 6.74
CA TYR A 81 -7.97 -3.42 5.40
C TYR A 81 -8.78 -2.13 5.46
N GLU A 82 -9.70 -2.00 6.43
CA GLU A 82 -10.45 -0.77 6.69
C GLU A 82 -9.53 0.40 7.11
N ASP A 83 -8.57 0.14 7.99
CA ASP A 83 -7.57 1.13 8.40
C ASP A 83 -6.76 1.61 7.18
N LEU A 84 -6.36 0.66 6.31
CA LEU A 84 -5.65 0.96 5.07
C LEU A 84 -6.47 1.78 4.09
N VAL A 85 -7.75 1.47 3.89
CA VAL A 85 -8.66 2.26 3.03
C VAL A 85 -8.77 3.69 3.55
N SER A 86 -8.99 3.86 4.86
CA SER A 86 -9.08 5.17 5.50
C SER A 86 -7.78 5.98 5.34
N ARG A 87 -6.63 5.29 5.32
CA ARG A 87 -5.32 5.91 5.06
C ARG A 87 -5.18 6.37 3.60
N LEU A 88 -5.67 5.57 2.66
CA LEU A 88 -5.50 5.82 1.23
C LEU A 88 -6.46 6.87 0.68
N GLU A 89 -7.60 7.11 1.34
CA GLU A 89 -8.63 8.06 0.88
C GLU A 89 -8.06 9.48 0.59
N PRO A 90 -7.27 10.12 1.47
CA PRO A 90 -6.64 11.41 1.16
C PRO A 90 -5.65 11.35 -0.01
N VAL A 91 -4.98 10.21 -0.21
CA VAL A 91 -4.03 10.02 -1.32
C VAL A 91 -4.78 9.92 -2.64
N ILE A 92 -5.89 9.20 -2.66
CA ILE A 92 -6.77 9.10 -3.84
C ILE A 92 -7.28 10.49 -4.22
N MET A 93 -7.76 11.28 -3.26
CA MET A 93 -8.22 12.65 -3.51
C MET A 93 -7.13 13.54 -4.12
N GLU A 94 -5.88 13.43 -3.66
CA GLU A 94 -4.78 14.20 -4.25
C GLU A 94 -4.38 13.68 -5.64
N LEU A 95 -4.44 12.36 -5.87
CA LEU A 95 -4.23 11.78 -7.20
C LEU A 95 -5.24 12.29 -8.22
N GLU A 96 -6.49 12.56 -7.83
CA GLU A 96 -7.50 13.15 -8.71
C GLU A 96 -7.21 14.61 -9.06
N ARG A 97 -6.58 15.36 -8.16
CA ARG A 97 -6.21 16.76 -8.38
C ARG A 97 -4.98 16.94 -9.27
N GLN A 98 -4.15 15.92 -9.36
CA GLN A 98 -2.88 15.96 -10.09
C GLN A 98 -2.99 15.16 -11.38
N SER A 99 -2.12 15.45 -12.35
CA SER A 99 -2.02 14.66 -13.59
C SER A 99 -0.59 14.18 -13.79
N ASN A 100 -0.43 13.02 -14.44
CA ASN A 100 0.87 12.40 -14.70
C ASN A 100 1.63 12.02 -13.41
N ILE A 101 0.99 11.23 -12.53
CA ILE A 101 1.64 10.63 -11.36
C ILE A 101 1.83 9.14 -11.58
N LEU A 102 3.02 8.64 -11.27
CA LEU A 102 3.34 7.23 -11.14
C LEU A 102 3.40 6.86 -9.65
N VAL A 103 2.52 5.96 -9.21
CA VAL A 103 2.50 5.45 -7.83
C VAL A 103 3.25 4.12 -7.76
N ILE A 104 4.24 4.02 -6.87
CA ILE A 104 5.01 2.81 -6.57
C ILE A 104 4.66 2.37 -5.14
N SER A 105 3.79 1.36 -5.04
CA SER A 105 3.33 0.81 -3.75
C SER A 105 3.43 -0.73 -3.73
N HIS A 106 2.58 -1.37 -2.94
CA HIS A 106 2.55 -2.82 -2.71
C HIS A 106 1.23 -3.43 -3.16
N GLN A 107 1.14 -4.77 -3.12
CA GLN A 107 0.01 -5.52 -3.66
C GLN A 107 -1.34 -5.03 -3.13
N VAL A 108 -1.47 -4.86 -1.80
CA VAL A 108 -2.75 -4.48 -1.19
C VAL A 108 -3.11 -3.04 -1.51
N CYS A 109 -2.17 -2.10 -1.40
CA CYS A 109 -2.38 -0.70 -1.77
C CYS A 109 -2.82 -0.58 -3.24
N SER A 110 -2.11 -1.23 -4.16
CA SER A 110 -2.43 -1.21 -5.60
C SER A 110 -3.82 -1.82 -5.89
N TYR A 111 -4.16 -2.92 -5.20
CA TYR A 111 -5.48 -3.52 -5.29
C TYR A 111 -6.60 -2.58 -4.80
N LEU A 112 -6.38 -1.86 -3.69
CA LEU A 112 -7.36 -0.90 -3.18
C LEU A 112 -7.50 0.31 -4.10
N PHE A 113 -6.40 0.85 -4.63
CA PHE A 113 -6.45 1.94 -5.62
C PHE A 113 -7.29 1.60 -6.85
N THR A 114 -7.21 0.35 -7.33
CA THR A 114 -7.95 -0.08 -8.53
C THR A 114 -9.39 -0.49 -8.28
N ARG A 115 -9.80 -0.64 -7.00
CA ARG A 115 -11.13 -1.13 -6.63
C ARG A 115 -11.93 -0.21 -5.74
N CYS A 116 -11.32 0.87 -5.24
CA CYS A 116 -12.08 1.93 -4.59
C CYS A 116 -13.00 2.55 -5.65
N PRO A 117 -14.34 2.38 -5.55
CA PRO A 117 -15.23 3.11 -6.42
C PRO A 117 -15.05 4.56 -6.04
N VAL A 118 -14.34 5.28 -6.91
CA VAL A 118 -14.14 6.72 -6.75
C VAL A 118 -15.55 7.32 -6.76
N SER A 119 -15.99 7.80 -5.60
CA SER A 119 -17.29 8.45 -5.45
C SER A 119 -17.27 9.66 -6.37
N THR A 120 -17.80 9.48 -7.56
CA THR A 120 -18.16 10.56 -8.46
C THR A 120 -19.38 11.21 -7.83
N GLU A 121 -19.15 12.20 -6.97
CA GLU A 121 -20.16 13.22 -6.69
C GLU A 121 -20.40 14.08 -7.93
#